data_AF-A0A8C6ZAK8-F1
#
_entry.id   AF-A0A8C6ZAK8-F1
#
_cell.length_a   1.000
_cell.length_b   1.000
_cell.length_c   1.000
_cell.angle_alpha   90.00
_cell.angle_beta   90.00
_cell.angle_gamma   90.00
#
_symmetry.space_group_name_H-M   'P 1'
#
loop_
_entity.id
_entity.type
_entity.pdbx_description
1 polymer ?
#
loop_
_entity_poly.entity_id
_entity_poly.type
_entity_poly.pdbx_seq_one_letter_code
_entity_poly.pdbx_strand_id
1 'polypeptide(L)'
;IKKISGACIQCSYGRCPASFHVTCAHAAGVLMEPDDWPYVVYITCSGGKLHNYLAISIGQTVITKHRNTRYYSCRVIGVTSQVFYEVMFDDGSFSRDTFPEDIVSRDCLKLGPPAEGEVVQVKWPDGKLYGAKYLGTNVAHMYQVEFEDGSQIAMKREEIYTLDEELPKRVKALLSSRFKNEYVDDPGYRMFLKSSFQKKCQKGL
;
A
#
# COMPACT_ATOMS: atom_id res chain seq x y z
N ILE A 1 -5.20 -35.93 11.58
CA ILE A 1 -4.37 -35.56 10.40
C ILE A 1 -3.97 -34.10 10.56
N LYS A 2 -2.68 -33.81 10.83
CA LYS A 2 -2.20 -32.42 10.90
C LYS A 2 -2.16 -31.87 9.47
N LYS A 3 -2.94 -30.82 9.18
CA LYS A 3 -2.83 -30.08 7.91
C LYS A 3 -1.46 -29.43 7.88
N ILE A 4 -0.58 -29.92 7.02
CA ILE A 4 0.68 -29.25 6.70
C ILE A 4 0.27 -28.07 5.80
N SER A 5 0.21 -26.88 6.36
CA SER A 5 0.01 -25.66 5.56
C SER A 5 1.31 -25.37 4.84
N GLY A 6 1.28 -25.30 3.50
CA GLY A 6 2.42 -24.85 2.72
C GLY A 6 2.70 -23.36 2.95
N ALA A 7 3.93 -22.93 2.73
CA ALA A 7 4.26 -21.51 2.71
C ALA A 7 3.67 -20.85 1.45
N CYS A 8 3.02 -19.70 1.64
CA CYS A 8 2.55 -18.86 0.56
C CYS A 8 3.57 -17.77 0.26
N ILE A 9 3.81 -17.49 -1.02
CA ILE A 9 4.59 -16.35 -1.50
C ILE A 9 3.63 -15.38 -2.20
N GLN A 10 3.88 -14.07 -2.08
CA GLN A 10 3.12 -13.04 -2.81
C GLN A 10 3.81 -12.71 -4.14
N CYS A 11 3.02 -12.29 -5.12
CA CYS A 11 3.52 -11.70 -6.35
C CYS A 11 4.43 -10.51 -6.04
N SER A 12 5.64 -10.51 -6.59
CA SER A 12 6.64 -9.44 -6.44
C SER A 12 6.32 -8.20 -7.28
N TYR A 13 5.39 -8.32 -8.25
CA TYR A 13 5.02 -7.19 -9.11
C TYR A 13 4.11 -6.20 -8.38
N GLY A 14 4.69 -5.06 -7.97
CA GLY A 14 3.99 -3.95 -7.35
C GLY A 14 3.19 -4.36 -6.12
N ARG A 15 1.88 -4.12 -6.14
CA ARG A 15 0.92 -4.41 -5.06
C ARG A 15 -0.07 -5.49 -5.45
N CYS A 16 0.35 -6.40 -6.32
CA CYS A 16 -0.51 -7.50 -6.71
C CYS A 16 -0.87 -8.33 -5.46
N PRO A 17 -2.16 -8.43 -5.08
CA PRO A 17 -2.57 -9.16 -3.88
C PRO A 17 -2.50 -10.69 -4.06
N ALA A 18 -2.12 -11.15 -5.24
CA ALA A 18 -2.03 -12.56 -5.55
C ALA A 18 -0.97 -13.22 -4.67
N SER A 19 -1.39 -14.27 -3.97
CA SER A 19 -0.52 -15.16 -3.22
C SER A 19 -0.75 -16.58 -3.67
N PHE A 20 0.31 -17.38 -3.64
CA PHE A 20 0.27 -18.74 -4.13
C PHE A 20 1.20 -19.62 -3.29
N HIS A 21 0.83 -20.89 -3.18
CA HIS A 21 1.80 -21.89 -2.74
C HIS A 21 2.88 -22.04 -3.82
N VAL A 22 4.14 -22.04 -3.41
CA VAL A 22 5.29 -22.03 -4.34
C VAL A 22 5.19 -23.16 -5.37
N THR A 23 4.90 -24.39 -4.94
CA THR A 23 4.78 -25.55 -5.83
C THR A 23 3.59 -25.46 -6.78
N CYS A 24 2.45 -24.92 -6.32
CA CYS A 24 1.27 -24.73 -7.16
C CYS A 24 1.49 -23.64 -8.21
N ALA A 25 2.16 -22.54 -7.84
CA ALA A 25 2.52 -21.47 -8.78
C ALA A 25 3.45 -22.00 -9.88
N HIS A 26 4.47 -22.78 -9.51
CA HIS A 26 5.39 -23.38 -10.47
C HIS A 26 4.65 -24.32 -11.43
N ALA A 27 3.79 -25.20 -10.91
CA ALA A 27 2.97 -26.10 -11.73
C ALA A 27 1.98 -25.35 -12.66
N ALA A 28 1.51 -24.18 -12.24
CA ALA A 28 0.63 -23.32 -13.03
C ALA A 28 1.38 -22.43 -14.05
N GLY A 29 2.71 -22.55 -14.15
CA GLY A 29 3.52 -21.76 -15.07
C GLY A 29 3.68 -20.29 -14.68
N VAL A 30 3.54 -19.96 -13.40
CA VAL A 30 3.86 -18.62 -12.87
C VAL A 30 5.37 -18.38 -13.05
N LEU A 31 5.73 -17.23 -13.60
CA LEU A 31 7.13 -16.88 -13.88
C LEU A 31 7.85 -16.58 -12.57
N MET A 32 8.94 -17.32 -12.34
CA MET A 32 9.82 -17.20 -11.18
C MET A 32 11.24 -16.97 -11.71
N GLU A 33 11.80 -15.79 -11.45
CA GLU A 33 13.16 -15.43 -11.85
C GLU A 33 14.03 -15.36 -10.59
N PRO A 34 15.26 -15.91 -10.62
CA PRO A 34 16.24 -15.60 -9.59
C PRO A 34 16.53 -14.09 -9.62
N ASP A 35 16.56 -13.47 -8.45
CA ASP A 35 16.83 -12.04 -8.26
C ASP A 35 17.99 -11.87 -7.28
N ASP A 36 18.60 -10.69 -7.26
CA ASP A 36 19.66 -10.40 -6.30
C ASP A 36 19.09 -10.33 -4.88
N TRP A 37 19.95 -10.62 -3.90
CA TRP A 37 19.62 -10.40 -2.49
C TRP A 37 19.18 -8.94 -2.31
N PRO A 38 18.07 -8.64 -1.60
CA PRO A 38 17.36 -9.48 -0.63
C PRO A 38 16.13 -10.21 -1.16
N TYR A 39 15.78 -10.06 -2.43
CA TYR A 39 14.54 -10.62 -2.95
C TYR A 39 14.69 -12.07 -3.39
N VAL A 40 15.90 -12.49 -3.78
CA VAL A 40 16.37 -13.87 -4.11
C VAL A 40 15.55 -14.60 -5.21
N VAL A 41 14.24 -14.34 -5.30
CA VAL A 41 13.27 -14.84 -6.27
C VAL A 41 12.24 -13.75 -6.53
N TYR A 42 12.15 -13.29 -7.79
CA TYR A 42 11.10 -12.41 -8.28
C TYR A 42 10.00 -13.25 -8.94
N ILE A 43 8.78 -13.23 -8.38
CA ILE A 43 7.65 -14.04 -8.87
C ILE A 43 6.54 -13.14 -9.41
N THR A 44 6.11 -13.37 -10.65
CA THR A 44 5.07 -12.56 -11.29
C THR A 44 3.86 -13.40 -11.66
N CYS A 45 2.68 -13.01 -11.18
CA CYS A 45 1.44 -13.68 -11.55
C CYS A 45 1.13 -13.43 -13.03
N SER A 46 0.42 -14.37 -13.67
CA SER A 46 0.06 -14.28 -15.09
C SER A 46 -0.79 -13.05 -15.44
N GLY A 47 -1.45 -12.44 -14.44
CA GLY A 47 -2.24 -11.21 -14.56
C GLY A 47 -1.48 -9.91 -14.26
N GLY A 48 -0.17 -9.97 -14.00
CA GLY A 48 0.64 -8.81 -13.59
C GLY A 48 0.76 -7.68 -14.61
N LYS A 49 0.15 -7.82 -15.80
CA LYS A 49 0.29 -6.84 -16.89
C LYS A 49 -0.46 -5.52 -16.71
N LEU A 50 -1.32 -5.33 -15.69
CA LEU A 50 -2.16 -4.12 -15.67
C LEU A 50 -2.54 -3.52 -14.31
N HIS A 51 -1.68 -3.62 -13.29
CA HIS A 51 -1.69 -2.55 -12.27
C HIS A 51 -0.77 -1.43 -12.77
N ASN A 52 -1.20 -0.75 -13.84
CA ASN A 52 -0.67 0.56 -14.15
C ASN A 52 -1.01 1.42 -12.94
N TYR A 53 -0.01 1.73 -12.11
CA TYR A 53 -0.12 2.80 -11.15
C TYR A 53 -0.33 4.07 -11.95
N LEU A 54 -1.60 4.37 -12.23
CA LEU A 54 -1.96 5.58 -12.93
C LEU A 54 -1.32 6.74 -12.16
N ALA A 55 -0.67 7.62 -12.92
CA ALA A 55 0.01 8.76 -12.35
C ALA A 55 -1.03 9.61 -11.60
N ILE A 56 -0.77 9.83 -10.31
CA ILE A 56 -1.66 10.61 -9.45
C ILE A 56 -1.25 12.08 -9.55
N SER A 57 -2.22 12.96 -9.81
CA SER A 57 -2.00 14.39 -9.97
C SER A 57 -2.53 15.19 -8.76
N ILE A 58 -1.97 16.39 -8.54
CA ILE A 58 -2.50 17.34 -7.56
C ILE A 58 -3.95 17.70 -7.95
N GLY A 59 -4.84 17.76 -6.95
CA GLY A 59 -6.26 18.00 -7.10
C GLY A 59 -7.09 16.72 -7.29
N GLN A 60 -6.47 15.58 -7.60
CA GLN A 60 -7.18 14.32 -7.79
C GLN A 60 -7.77 13.79 -6.49
N THR A 61 -8.99 13.25 -6.56
CA THR A 61 -9.60 12.51 -5.46
C THR A 61 -9.12 11.06 -5.48
N VAL A 62 -8.63 10.60 -4.33
CA VAL A 62 -8.07 9.27 -4.13
C VAL A 62 -8.56 8.69 -2.81
N ILE A 63 -8.39 7.38 -2.62
CA ILE A 63 -8.74 6.67 -1.39
C ILE A 63 -7.47 6.27 -0.67
N THR A 64 -7.38 6.63 0.62
CA THR A 64 -6.20 6.29 1.45
C THR A 64 -6.57 6.02 2.89
N LYS A 65 -5.62 5.44 3.64
CA LYS A 65 -5.78 5.13 5.06
C LYS A 65 -5.60 6.38 5.93
N HIS A 66 -6.59 6.67 6.75
CA HIS A 66 -6.53 7.73 7.76
C HIS A 66 -5.89 7.25 9.07
N ARG A 67 -5.52 8.18 9.97
CA ARG A 67 -4.88 7.86 11.27
C ARG A 67 -5.71 6.93 12.14
N ASN A 68 -7.04 6.96 11.99
CA ASN A 68 -7.98 6.05 12.67
C ASN A 68 -8.06 4.66 12.05
N THR A 69 -7.15 4.31 11.13
CA THR A 69 -7.01 3.03 10.42
C THR A 69 -8.07 2.69 9.36
N ARG A 70 -9.10 3.53 9.21
CA ARG A 70 -10.11 3.39 8.14
C ARG A 70 -9.66 4.06 6.85
N TYR A 71 -10.29 3.69 5.75
CA TYR A 71 -10.02 4.29 4.44
C TYR A 71 -11.09 5.33 4.11
N TYR A 72 -10.66 6.46 3.55
CA TYR A 72 -11.54 7.56 3.17
C TYR A 72 -11.11 8.13 1.81
N SER A 73 -12.08 8.74 1.12
CA SER A 73 -11.77 9.62 0.00
C SER A 73 -11.11 10.89 0.52
N CYS A 74 -10.06 11.33 -0.16
CA CYS A 74 -9.30 12.53 0.16
C CYS A 74 -8.77 13.15 -1.13
N ARG A 75 -8.31 14.40 -1.05
CA ARG A 75 -7.79 15.15 -2.19
C ARG A 75 -6.27 15.25 -2.10
N VAL A 76 -5.58 14.97 -3.19
CA VAL A 76 -4.14 15.20 -3.29
C VAL A 76 -3.88 16.69 -3.37
N ILE A 77 -3.12 17.23 -2.44
CA ILE A 77 -2.80 18.67 -2.37
C ILE A 77 -1.34 18.97 -2.69
N GLY A 78 -0.46 17.97 -2.69
CA GLY A 78 0.94 18.13 -3.04
C GLY A 78 1.59 16.79 -3.39
N VAL A 79 2.64 16.86 -4.21
CA VAL A 79 3.52 15.73 -4.52
C VAL A 79 4.94 16.18 -4.26
N THR A 80 5.64 15.46 -3.39
CA THR A 80 7.03 15.74 -3.01
C THR A 80 7.85 14.48 -3.21
N SER A 81 9.11 14.61 -3.64
CA SER A 81 10.06 13.50 -3.64
C SER A 81 10.75 13.40 -2.29
N GLN A 82 10.73 12.23 -1.67
CA GLN A 82 11.50 11.92 -0.47
C GLN A 82 12.63 10.95 -0.84
N VAL A 83 13.84 11.28 -0.42
CA VAL A 83 14.99 10.40 -0.56
C VAL A 83 15.04 9.46 0.64
N PHE A 84 15.19 8.18 0.35
CA PHE A 84 15.42 7.10 1.31
C PHE A 84 16.71 6.37 0.96
N TYR A 85 17.34 5.80 1.97
CA TYR A 85 18.50 4.93 1.81
C TYR A 85 18.11 3.47 1.94
N GLU A 86 18.77 2.65 1.14
CA GLU A 86 18.71 1.21 1.22
C GLU A 86 19.89 0.73 2.08
N VAL A 87 19.59 -0.03 3.14
CA VAL A 87 20.60 -0.49 4.10
C VAL A 87 20.38 -1.96 4.46
N MET A 88 21.47 -2.70 4.60
CA MET A 88 21.50 -4.06 5.13
C MET A 88 22.09 -4.03 6.54
N PHE A 89 21.30 -4.40 7.53
CA PHE A 89 21.74 -4.48 8.93
C PHE A 89 22.63 -5.70 9.16
N ASP A 90 23.45 -5.63 10.21
CA ASP A 90 24.37 -6.71 10.58
C ASP A 90 23.67 -8.04 10.94
N ASP A 91 22.39 -7.98 11.32
CA ASP A 91 21.55 -9.16 11.57
C ASP A 91 20.97 -9.79 10.29
N GLY A 92 21.29 -9.23 9.12
CA GLY A 92 20.81 -9.66 7.82
C GLY A 92 19.43 -9.11 7.43
N SER A 93 18.82 -8.27 8.25
CA SER A 93 17.60 -7.56 7.88
C SER A 93 17.90 -6.42 6.89
N PHE A 94 16.87 -5.98 6.15
CA PHE A 94 17.01 -5.00 5.08
C PHE A 94 15.91 -3.93 5.16
N SER A 95 16.28 -2.67 4.91
CA SER A 95 15.35 -1.54 4.80
C SER A 95 15.59 -0.78 3.49
N ARG A 96 14.50 -0.26 2.90
CA ARG A 96 14.50 0.63 1.72
C ARG A 96 13.97 2.03 2.01
N ASP A 97 13.69 2.29 3.27
CA ASP A 97 12.94 3.45 3.74
C ASP A 97 13.60 4.10 4.96
N THR A 98 14.92 3.93 5.10
CA THR A 98 15.73 4.62 6.08
C THR A 98 15.94 6.08 5.64
N PHE A 99 15.72 7.06 6.52
CA PHE A 99 15.95 8.45 6.15
C PHE A 99 17.45 8.80 6.16
N PRO A 100 17.90 9.75 5.32
CA PRO A 100 19.29 10.22 5.37
C PRO A 100 19.73 10.73 6.75
N GLU A 101 18.83 11.40 7.48
CA GLU A 101 19.06 11.88 8.85
C GLU A 101 19.19 10.78 9.91
N ASP A 102 18.72 9.56 9.62
CA ASP A 102 18.86 8.42 10.53
C ASP A 102 20.27 7.81 10.47
N ILE A 103 21.07 8.15 9.45
CA ILE A 103 22.49 7.80 9.40
C ILE A 103 23.27 8.74 10.33
N VAL A 104 23.75 8.21 11.46
CA VAL A 104 24.46 9.01 12.48
C VAL A 104 25.99 8.99 12.33
N SER A 105 26.53 8.06 11.55
CA SER A 105 27.97 7.96 11.29
C SER A 105 28.50 9.02 10.32
N ARG A 106 27.61 9.69 9.56
CA ARG A 106 27.93 10.72 8.57
C ARG A 106 26.79 11.73 8.50
N ASP A 107 27.09 13.01 8.35
CA ASP A 107 26.08 14.04 8.07
C ASP A 107 25.65 13.96 6.59
N CYS A 108 24.76 13.00 6.29
CA CYS A 108 24.31 12.71 4.93
C CYS A 108 23.50 13.85 4.29
N LEU A 109 22.87 14.70 5.08
CA LEU A 109 22.14 15.87 4.58
C LEU A 109 23.08 16.94 4.01
N LYS A 110 24.29 17.08 4.57
CA LYS A 110 25.28 18.04 4.08
C LYS A 110 26.29 17.45 3.11
N LEU A 111 26.73 16.21 3.37
CA LEU A 111 27.82 15.57 2.65
C LEU A 111 27.33 14.60 1.57
N GLY A 112 26.02 14.41 1.43
CA GLY A 112 25.44 13.43 0.53
C GLY A 112 25.58 11.98 1.03
N PRO A 113 25.12 11.02 0.20
CA PRO A 113 25.07 9.61 0.57
C PRO A 113 26.46 9.01 0.84
N PRO A 114 26.54 7.97 1.69
CA PRO A 114 27.74 7.13 1.81
C PRO A 114 28.08 6.42 0.49
N ALA A 115 29.27 5.82 0.41
CA ALA A 115 29.60 4.93 -0.71
C ALA A 115 28.87 3.58 -0.58
N GLU A 116 28.50 2.95 -1.70
CA GLU A 116 27.91 1.62 -1.68
C GLU A 116 28.85 0.60 -1.00
N GLY A 117 28.30 -0.18 -0.08
CA GLY A 117 29.02 -1.11 0.79
C GLY A 117 29.65 -0.49 2.04
N GLU A 118 29.62 0.83 2.20
CA GLU A 118 30.16 1.52 3.38
C GLU A 118 29.40 1.15 4.65
N VAL A 119 30.15 0.88 5.73
CA VAL A 119 29.56 0.57 7.04
C VAL A 119 29.09 1.85 7.70
N VAL A 120 27.82 1.87 8.09
CA VAL A 120 27.12 3.00 8.70
C VAL A 120 26.47 2.62 10.02
N GLN A 121 26.16 3.62 10.83
CA GLN A 121 25.31 3.45 12.01
C GLN A 121 23.97 4.13 11.78
N VAL A 122 22.89 3.38 11.97
CA VAL A 122 21.51 3.84 11.77
C VAL A 122 20.84 3.98 13.13
N LYS A 123 20.21 5.14 13.38
CA LYS A 123 19.34 5.36 14.52
C LYS A 123 17.94 4.87 14.21
N TRP A 124 17.46 3.89 14.97
CA TRP A 124 16.13 3.33 14.78
C TRP A 124 15.08 4.07 15.64
N PRO A 125 13.76 3.99 15.33
CA PRO A 125 12.71 4.64 16.13
C PRO A 125 12.63 4.21 17.59
N ASP A 126 13.24 3.08 17.97
CA ASP A 126 13.37 2.67 19.38
C ASP A 126 14.47 3.45 20.14
N GLY A 127 15.17 4.35 19.44
CA GLY A 127 16.24 5.18 19.94
C GLY A 127 17.62 4.51 19.96
N LYS A 128 17.73 3.25 19.55
CA LYS A 128 19.00 2.53 19.54
C LYS A 128 19.73 2.70 18.21
N LEU A 129 21.03 2.42 18.25
CA LEU A 129 21.91 2.44 17.09
C LEU A 129 22.19 1.03 16.62
N TYR A 130 22.08 0.81 15.32
CA TYR A 130 22.34 -0.46 14.68
C TYR A 130 23.42 -0.30 13.61
N GLY A 131 24.33 -1.26 13.55
CA GLY A 131 25.31 -1.35 12.45
C GLY A 131 24.63 -1.85 11.19
N ALA A 132 24.96 -1.22 10.06
CA ALA A 132 24.46 -1.59 8.75
C ALA A 132 25.47 -1.26 7.66
N LYS A 133 25.21 -1.76 6.45
CA LYS A 133 25.91 -1.38 5.22
C LYS A 133 24.96 -0.61 4.33
N TYR A 134 25.43 0.53 3.83
CA TYR A 134 24.71 1.30 2.83
C TYR A 134 24.74 0.58 1.48
N LEU A 135 23.59 0.43 0.83
CA LEU A 135 23.45 -0.28 -0.45
C LEU A 135 23.04 0.63 -1.60
N GLY A 136 22.42 1.78 -1.32
CA GLY A 136 22.02 2.71 -2.36
C GLY A 136 20.97 3.72 -1.93
N THR A 137 20.50 4.50 -2.90
CA THR A 137 19.47 5.52 -2.71
C THR A 137 18.20 5.13 -3.45
N ASN A 138 17.07 5.27 -2.79
CA ASN A 138 15.74 5.15 -3.37
C ASN A 138 15.00 6.49 -3.27
N VAL A 139 14.43 6.97 -4.37
CA VAL A 139 13.62 8.19 -4.39
C VAL A 139 12.15 7.78 -4.47
N ALA A 140 11.42 8.01 -3.39
CA ALA A 140 9.98 7.73 -3.33
C ALA A 140 9.16 9.01 -3.49
N HIS A 141 8.09 8.95 -4.26
CA HIS A 141 7.10 10.02 -4.32
C HIS A 141 6.14 9.93 -3.14
N MET A 142 6.10 10.99 -2.35
CA MET A 142 5.17 11.20 -1.25
C MET A 142 4.04 12.11 -1.73
N TYR A 143 2.82 11.70 -1.47
CA TYR A 143 1.61 12.46 -1.79
C TYR A 143 1.04 13.02 -0.50
N GLN A 144 0.94 14.33 -0.44
CA GLN A 144 0.24 15.00 0.64
C GLN A 144 -1.25 15.00 0.28
N VAL A 145 -2.06 14.40 1.15
CA VAL A 145 -3.51 14.32 0.98
C VAL A 145 -4.23 15.06 2.10
N GLU A 146 -5.37 15.65 1.74
CA GLU A 146 -6.29 16.36 2.64
C GLU A 146 -7.63 15.63 2.70
N PHE A 147 -8.04 15.27 3.91
CA PHE A 147 -9.33 14.62 4.18
C PHE A 147 -10.45 15.67 4.36
N GLU A 148 -11.71 15.23 4.32
CA GLU A 148 -12.88 16.11 4.51
C GLU A 148 -12.89 16.87 5.84
N ASP A 149 -12.25 16.32 6.89
CA ASP A 149 -12.12 16.96 8.20
C ASP A 149 -11.00 18.00 8.26
N GLY A 150 -10.32 18.26 7.14
CA GLY A 150 -9.18 19.17 7.01
C GLY A 150 -7.86 18.58 7.51
N SER A 151 -7.85 17.33 7.98
CA SER A 151 -6.60 16.68 8.38
C SER A 151 -5.75 16.37 7.15
N GLN A 152 -4.42 16.42 7.32
CA GLN A 152 -3.46 16.15 6.25
C GLN A 152 -2.47 15.07 6.64
N ILE A 153 -2.14 14.23 5.67
CA ILE A 153 -1.18 13.11 5.82
C ILE A 153 -0.33 13.02 4.55
N ALA A 154 0.98 12.79 4.71
CA ALA A 154 1.87 12.43 3.62
C ALA A 154 2.05 10.90 3.58
N MET A 155 1.98 10.32 2.39
CA MET A 155 2.06 8.86 2.21
C MET A 155 2.63 8.48 0.86
N LYS A 156 3.18 7.26 0.78
CA LYS A 156 3.81 6.74 -0.44
C LYS A 156 2.75 6.44 -1.50
N ARG A 157 3.15 6.38 -2.78
CA ARG A 157 2.27 5.92 -3.87
C ARG A 157 1.62 4.59 -3.49
N GLU A 158 2.36 3.70 -2.81
CA GLU A 158 1.93 2.35 -2.39
C GLU A 158 0.76 2.29 -1.39
N GLU A 159 0.31 3.42 -0.85
CA GLU A 159 -0.77 3.46 0.14
C GLU A 159 -2.06 4.08 -0.40
N ILE A 160 -1.99 4.54 -1.65
CA ILE A 160 -3.06 5.30 -2.32
C ILE A 160 -3.71 4.43 -3.38
N TYR A 161 -5.04 4.54 -3.46
CA TYR A 161 -5.88 3.92 -4.48
C TYR A 161 -6.63 4.99 -5.25
N THR A 162 -6.69 4.88 -6.57
CA THR A 162 -7.59 5.74 -7.36
C THR A 162 -9.03 5.25 -7.25
N LEU A 163 -9.99 6.07 -7.66
CA LEU A 163 -11.42 5.69 -7.65
C LEU A 163 -11.74 4.61 -8.69
N ASP A 164 -10.94 4.53 -9.77
CA ASP A 164 -11.12 3.59 -10.87
C ASP A 164 -10.40 2.24 -10.63
N GLU A 165 -9.51 2.18 -9.64
CA GLU A 165 -8.78 0.96 -9.28
C GLU A 165 -9.66 -0.01 -8.47
N GLU A 166 -9.56 -1.31 -8.75
CA GLU A 166 -10.27 -2.29 -7.94
C GLU A 166 -9.65 -2.41 -6.54
N LEU A 167 -10.39 -1.93 -5.53
CA LEU A 167 -9.92 -1.95 -4.15
C LEU A 167 -9.77 -3.38 -3.60
N PRO A 168 -8.67 -3.70 -2.88
CA PRO A 168 -8.52 -4.98 -2.18
C PRO A 168 -9.67 -5.22 -1.19
N LYS A 169 -10.04 -6.49 -0.97
CA LYS A 169 -11.16 -6.87 -0.07
C LYS A 169 -11.02 -6.24 1.33
N ARG A 170 -9.80 -6.19 1.88
CA ARG A 170 -9.51 -5.56 3.18
C ARG A 170 -9.77 -4.05 3.18
N VAL A 171 -9.46 -3.37 2.07
CA VAL A 171 -9.70 -1.94 1.91
C VAL A 171 -11.19 -1.67 1.77
N LYS A 172 -11.89 -2.44 0.91
CA LYS A 172 -13.36 -2.36 0.76
C LYS A 172 -14.10 -2.51 2.09
N ALA A 173 -13.66 -3.44 2.95
CA ALA A 173 -14.27 -3.68 4.27
C ALA A 173 -14.03 -2.54 5.29
N LEU A 174 -12.96 -1.77 5.12
CA LEU A 174 -12.57 -0.67 6.01
C LEU A 174 -12.84 0.72 5.42
N LEU A 175 -13.38 0.76 4.20
CA LEU A 175 -13.76 1.98 3.51
C LEU A 175 -14.98 2.58 4.21
N SER A 176 -14.82 3.79 4.74
CA SER A 176 -15.92 4.53 5.33
C SER A 176 -16.77 5.11 4.21
N SER A 177 -17.88 4.45 3.90
CA SER A 177 -18.86 4.95 2.92
C SER A 177 -19.61 6.14 3.52
N ARG A 178 -19.16 7.37 3.28
CA ARG A 178 -20.08 8.52 3.28
C ARG A 178 -20.82 8.68 1.95
N PHE A 179 -20.31 8.05 0.87
CA PHE A 179 -20.99 7.95 -0.40
C PHE A 179 -20.85 6.55 -0.99
N LYS A 180 -21.81 5.68 -0.68
CA LYS A 180 -22.31 4.70 -1.65
C LYS A 180 -23.76 5.08 -1.94
N ASN A 181 -23.96 6.05 -2.83
CA ASN A 181 -25.23 6.17 -3.55
C ASN A 181 -25.21 5.27 -4.80
N GLU A 182 -24.75 4.03 -4.64
CA GLU A 182 -24.98 2.97 -5.61
C GLU A 182 -26.02 2.01 -5.01
N TYR A 183 -27.23 2.52 -4.83
CA TYR A 183 -28.45 1.72 -4.72
C TYR A 183 -29.62 2.51 -5.31
N VAL A 184 -29.38 3.14 -6.46
CA VAL A 184 -30.42 3.79 -7.26
C VAL A 184 -30.21 3.32 -8.69
N ASP A 185 -30.44 2.03 -8.95
CA ASP A 185 -30.82 1.47 -10.27
C ASP A 185 -31.04 -0.06 -10.21
N ASP A 186 -31.50 -0.60 -9.07
CA ASP A 186 -32.04 -1.97 -9.04
C ASP A 186 -33.58 -1.92 -9.19
N PRO A 187 -34.15 -2.41 -10.31
CA PRO A 187 -35.60 -2.43 -10.54
C PRO A 187 -36.36 -3.24 -9.47
N GLY A 188 -35.69 -4.16 -8.77
CA GLY A 188 -36.29 -4.98 -7.71
C GLY A 188 -36.64 -4.22 -6.43
N TYR A 189 -35.86 -3.19 -6.08
CA TYR A 189 -36.05 -2.47 -4.80
C TYR A 189 -37.24 -1.49 -4.82
N ARG A 190 -37.67 -1.06 -6.02
CA ARG A 190 -38.79 -0.10 -6.19
C ARG A 190 -40.17 -0.74 -5.95
N MET A 191 -40.26 -2.08 -6.01
CA MET A 191 -41.49 -2.81 -5.65
C MET A 191 -41.68 -2.96 -4.14
N PHE A 192 -40.59 -3.05 -3.37
CA PHE A 192 -40.66 -3.32 -1.92
C PHE A 192 -41.13 -2.12 -1.09
N LEU A 193 -40.83 -0.89 -1.55
CA LEU A 193 -41.25 0.33 -0.86
C LEU A 193 -42.72 0.70 -1.14
N LYS A 194 -43.30 0.30 -2.28
CA LYS A 194 -44.73 0.53 -2.55
C LYS A 194 -45.66 -0.38 -1.75
N SER A 195 -45.28 -1.63 -1.48
CA SER A 195 -46.13 -2.54 -0.68
C SER A 195 -46.13 -2.24 0.82
N SER A 196 -45.09 -1.55 1.31
CA SER A 196 -44.93 -1.23 2.74
C SER A 196 -45.61 0.07 3.16
N PHE A 197 -45.83 1.01 2.23
CA PHE A 197 -46.56 2.25 2.50
C PHE A 197 -48.09 2.08 2.51
N GLN A 198 -48.64 1.12 1.76
CA GLN A 198 -50.09 0.89 1.72
C GLN A 198 -50.65 0.10 2.92
N LYS A 199 -49.80 -0.62 3.68
CA LYS A 199 -50.25 -1.38 4.86
C LYS A 199 -50.32 -0.58 6.16
N LYS A 200 -49.83 0.67 6.20
CA LYS A 200 -49.82 1.50 7.43
C LYS A 200 -50.96 2.55 7.53
N CYS A 201 -51.84 2.67 6.53
CA CYS A 201 -52.96 3.62 6.55
C CYS A 201 -54.36 3.01 6.76
N GLN A 202 -54.49 1.77 7.23
CA GLN A 202 -55.80 1.13 7.47
C GLN A 202 -56.01 0.52 8.87
N LYS A 203 -55.24 0.94 9.89
CA LYS A 203 -55.60 0.64 11.28
C LYS A 203 -55.52 1.90 12.12
N GLY A 204 -56.63 2.63 12.11
CA GLY A 204 -56.84 3.88 12.82
C GLY A 204 -58.23 4.41 12.53
N LEU A 205 -59.26 3.62 12.88
CA LEU A 205 -60.62 3.98 13.26
C LEU A 205 -61.30 2.73 13.80
#